data_AF-A0A0L8HYQ8-F1
#
_entry.id   AF-A0A0L8HYQ8-F1
#
_cell.length_a   1.000
_cell.length_b   1.000
_cell.length_c   1.000
_cell.angle_alpha   90.00
_cell.angle_beta   90.00
_cell.angle_gamma   90.00
#
_symmetry.space_group_name_H-M   'P 1'
#
loop_
_entity.id
_entity.type
_entity.pdbx_description
1 polymer ?
#
loop_
_entity_poly.entity_id
_entity_poly.type
_entity_poly.pdbx_seq_one_letter_code
_entity_poly.pdbx_strand_id
1 'polypeptide(L)' 'IPPHRLNLKVGAIVMLLRNLSISQGLCNGTRMKVKILHEHCIEASLVTGSNRSRTVLIPRIKLSSSDANIPFTLN' A
#
# COMPACT_ATOMS: atom_id res chain seq x y z
N ILE A 1 -5.44 11.87 11.32
CA ILE A 1 -6.06 10.84 10.45
C ILE A 1 -7.16 10.21 11.28
N PRO A 2 -8.44 10.37 10.93
CA PRO A 2 -9.53 9.68 11.60
C PRO A 2 -9.27 8.17 11.61
N PRO A 3 -9.96 7.41 12.46
CA PRO A 3 -9.93 5.96 12.38
C PRO A 3 -10.38 5.50 10.98
N HIS A 4 -9.43 5.23 10.10
CA HIS A 4 -9.68 4.76 8.75
C HIS A 4 -9.42 3.27 8.67
N ARG A 5 -10.45 2.52 8.27
CA ARG A 5 -10.35 1.08 8.08
C ARG A 5 -10.16 0.78 6.59
N LEU A 6 -8.96 0.33 6.23
CA LEU A 6 -8.70 -0.17 4.89
C LEU A 6 -9.09 -1.65 4.79
N ASN A 7 -10.20 -1.92 4.11
CA ASN A 7 -10.63 -3.28 3.76
C ASN A 7 -10.13 -3.63 2.36
N LEU A 8 -9.43 -4.75 2.23
CA LEU A 8 -8.86 -5.22 0.96
C LEU A 8 -9.51 -6.53 0.53
N LYS A 9 -9.50 -6.79 -0.78
CA LYS A 9 -9.97 -8.03 -1.38
C LYS A 9 -8.89 -8.63 -2.28
N VAL A 10 -8.77 -9.96 -2.29
CA VAL A 10 -7.95 -10.67 -3.27
C VAL A 10 -8.41 -10.33 -4.69
N GLY A 11 -7.46 -10.06 -5.58
CA GLY A 11 -7.68 -9.66 -6.96
C GLY A 11 -7.86 -8.16 -7.19
N ALA A 12 -8.06 -7.36 -6.14
CA ALA A 12 -8.17 -5.90 -6.26
C ALA A 12 -6.85 -5.26 -6.71
N ILE A 13 -6.94 -4.18 -7.49
CA ILE A 13 -5.80 -3.33 -7.81
C ILE A 13 -5.67 -2.27 -6.73
N VAL A 14 -4.51 -2.23 -6.07
CA VAL A 14 -4.15 -1.27 -5.02
C VAL A 14 -2.94 -0.45 -5.45
N MET A 15 -2.73 0.68 -4.78
CA MET A 15 -1.63 1.59 -5.06
C MET A 15 -0.83 1.86 -3.78
N LEU A 16 0.49 1.89 -3.88
CA LEU A 16 1.35 2.36 -2.80
C LEU A 16 1.21 3.88 -2.65
N LEU A 17 1.01 4.35 -1.43
CA LEU A 17 0.93 5.79 -1.11
C LEU A 17 2.24 6.39 -0.58
N ARG A 18 3.28 5.56 -0.43
CA ARG A 18 4.61 5.98 0.02
C ARG A 18 5.69 5.15 -0.64
N ASN A 19 6.91 5.68 -0.61
CA ASN A 19 8.09 4.95 -1.06
C ASN A 19 8.48 3.89 -0.01
N LEU A 20 8.59 2.64 -0.45
CA LEU A 20 9.13 1.54 0.36
C LEU A 20 10.52 1.14 -0.11
N SER A 21 10.71 1.07 -1.44
CA SER A 21 12.00 0.79 -2.04
C SER A 21 12.00 1.28 -3.49
N ILE A 22 12.60 2.44 -3.73
CA ILE A 22 12.70 3.03 -5.07
C ILE A 22 13.51 2.13 -6.00
N SER A 23 14.62 1.56 -5.51
CA SER A 23 15.47 0.65 -6.30
C SER A 23 14.74 -0.62 -6.75
N GLN A 24 13.70 -1.04 -6.03
CA GLN A 24 12.88 -2.21 -6.38
C GLN A 24 11.58 -1.84 -7.11
N GLY A 25 11.35 -0.56 -7.42
CA GLY A 25 10.12 -0.08 -8.07
C GLY A 25 8.89 -0.05 -7.15
N LEU A 26 9.10 -0.08 -5.83
CA LEU A 26 8.05 0.02 -4.81
C LEU A 26 7.97 1.47 -4.31
N CYS A 27 7.57 2.36 -5.21
CA CYS A 27 7.40 3.79 -4.95
C CYS A 27 5.93 4.20 -4.86
N ASN A 28 5.69 5.43 -4.42
CA ASN A 28 4.36 6.02 -4.45
C ASN A 28 3.81 5.99 -5.89
N GLY A 29 2.54 5.60 -6.04
CA GLY A 29 1.91 5.43 -7.34
C GLY A 29 2.04 4.02 -7.95
N THR A 30 2.93 3.16 -7.44
CA THR A 30 3.06 1.78 -7.94
C THR A 30 1.75 1.01 -7.73
N ARG A 31 1.18 0.50 -8.83
CA ARG A 31 -0.06 -0.29 -8.84
C ARG A 31 0.23 -1.79 -8.78
N MET A 32 -0.50 -2.48 -7.92
CA MET A 32 -0.31 -3.89 -7.60
C MET A 32 -1.65 -4.61 -7.58
N LYS A 33 -1.68 -5.88 -7.99
CA LYS A 33 -2.83 -6.76 -7.82
C LYS A 33 -2.64 -7.60 -6.56
N VAL A 34 -3.59 -7.53 -5.62
CA VAL A 34 -3.58 -8.35 -4.41
C VAL A 34 -3.73 -9.82 -4.79
N LYS A 35 -2.82 -10.67 -4.30
CA LYS A 35 -2.87 -12.13 -4.46
C LYS A 35 -3.33 -12.83 -3.18
N ILE A 36 -2.71 -12.51 -2.05
CA ILE A 36 -3.00 -13.15 -0.76
C ILE A 36 -2.99 -12.08 0.34
N LEU A 37 -3.92 -12.18 1.29
CA LEU A 37 -3.96 -11.35 2.49
C LEU A 37 -3.53 -12.21 3.67
N HIS A 38 -2.34 -11.95 4.20
CA HIS A 38 -1.87 -12.55 5.44
C HIS A 38 -2.25 -11.67 6.64
N GLU A 39 -1.99 -12.17 7.84
CA GLU A 39 -2.26 -11.43 9.07
C GLU A 39 -1.49 -10.10 9.14
N HIS A 40 -0.21 -10.12 8.75
CA HIS A 40 0.71 -8.97 8.88
C HIS A 40 1.25 -8.41 7.57
N CYS A 41 0.98 -9.05 6.42
CA CYS A 41 1.45 -8.60 5.12
C CYS A 41 0.44 -8.90 4.01
N ILE A 42 0.64 -8.26 2.87
CA ILE A 42 -0.14 -8.41 1.65
C ILE A 42 0.81 -8.93 0.59
N GLU A 43 0.50 -10.09 0.03
CA GLU A 43 1.16 -10.56 -1.17
C GLU A 43 0.50 -9.92 -2.38
N ALA A 44 1.28 -9.23 -3.21
CA ALA A 44 0.77 -8.56 -4.40
C ALA A 44 1.75 -8.65 -5.57
N SER A 45 1.22 -8.66 -6.80
CA SER A 45 2.04 -8.61 -8.01
C SER A 45 1.97 -7.26 -8.69
N LEU A 46 3.10 -6.78 -9.20
CA LEU A 46 3.17 -5.54 -9.97
C LEU A 46 2.35 -5.64 -11.27
N VAL A 47 1.52 -4.63 -11.52
CA VAL A 47 0.62 -4.56 -12.70
C VAL A 47 1.35 -3.99 -13.91
N THR A 48 2.30 -3.09 -13.68
CA THR A 48 2.97 -2.27 -14.69
C THR A 48 4.49 -2.24 -14.47
N GLY A 49 5.24 -1.88 -15.52
CA GLY A 49 6.69 -1.74 -15.48
C GLY A 49 7.46 -2.99 -15.87
N SER A 50 8.79 -2.88 -15.92
CA SER A 50 9.72 -3.95 -16.34
C SER A 50 9.64 -5.20 -15.45
N ASN A 51 9.17 -5.03 -14.21
CA ASN A 51 9.00 -6.08 -13.22
C ASN A 51 7.55 -6.61 -13.16
N ARG A 52 6.79 -6.50 -14.25
CA ARG A 52 5.40 -6.98 -14.32
C ARG A 52 5.32 -8.45 -13.86
N SER A 53 4.27 -8.77 -13.11
CA SER A 53 4.05 -10.10 -12.51
C SER A 53 5.01 -10.48 -11.38
N ARG A 54 6.06 -9.69 -11.08
CA ARG A 54 6.88 -9.89 -9.88
C ARG A 54 6.00 -9.78 -8.65
N THR A 55 6.01 -10.84 -7.84
CA THR A 55 5.34 -10.89 -6.55
C THR A 55 6.22 -10.23 -5.48
N VAL A 56 5.60 -9.43 -4.61
CA VAL A 56 6.23 -8.80 -3.46
C VAL A 56 5.34 -8.94 -2.23
N LEU A 57 5.96 -8.99 -1.06
CA LEU A 57 5.28 -8.94 0.23
C LEU A 57 5.33 -7.51 0.77
N ILE A 58 4.16 -6.90 0.94
CA ILE A 58 4.03 -5.56 1.51
C ILE A 58 3.57 -5.69 2.96
N PRO A 59 4.35 -5.25 3.95
CA PRO A 59 3.90 -5.27 5.34
C PRO A 59 2.64 -4.42 5.50
N ARG A 60 1.75 -4.81 6.42
CA ARG A 60 0.60 -3.97 6.81
C ARG A 60 1.12 -2.81 7.64
N ILE A 61 1.23 -1.65 7.02
CA ILE A 61 1.78 -0.48 7.70
C ILE A 61 0.64 0.32 8.33
N LYS A 62 0.71 0.49 9.65
CA LYS A 62 -0.21 1.38 10.38
C LYS A 62 0.02 2.83 9.93
N LEU A 63 -1.06 3.53 9.61
CA LEU A 63 -1.01 4.98 9.42
C LEU A 63 -1.26 5.62 10.79
N SER A 64 -0.18 5.99 11.49
CA SER A 64 -0.28 6.89 12.64
C SER A 64 -0.35 8.31 12.13
N SER A 65 -1.30 9.12 12.61
CA SER A 65 -1.24 10.56 12.33
C SER A 65 -0.22 11.20 13.25
N SER A 66 0.95 11.54 12.70
CA SER A 66 2.01 12.24 13.44
C SER A 66 1.77 13.76 13.50
N ASP A 67 0.84 14.28 12.70
CA ASP A 67 0.77 15.72 12.47
C ASP A 67 -0.19 16.40 13.44
N ALA A 68 0.38 17.05 14.45
CA ALA A 68 -0.30 18.04 15.29
C ALA A 68 -0.63 19.35 14.53
N ASN A 69 -0.26 19.47 13.24
CA ASN A 69 -0.33 20.69 12.43
C ASN A 69 -1.18 20.53 11.14
N ILE A 70 -2.25 19.75 11.18
CA ILE A 70 -3.20 19.71 10.04
C ILE A 70 -4.25 20.82 10.25
N PRO A 71 -4.41 21.79 9.33
CA PRO A 71 -5.27 22.96 9.53
C PRO A 71 -6.77 22.67 9.43
N PHE A 72 -7.16 21.39 9.32
CA PHE A 72 -8.55 20.98 9.29
C PHE A 72 -8.76 19.71 10.08
N THR A 73 -9.91 19.67 10.75
CA THR A 73 -10.42 18.49 11.42
C THR A 73 -11.02 17.58 10.36
N LEU A 74 -10.53 16.35 10.26
CA LEU A 74 -11.23 15.32 9.52
C LEU A 74 -12.26 14.73 10.51
N ASN A 75 -13.54 15.00 10.25
CA ASN A 75 -14.67 14.45 10.99
C ASN A 75 -14.87 12.96 10.67
#